data_AF-A0A447MSE9-F1
#
_entry.id   AF-A0A447MSE9-F1
#
_cell.length_a   1.000
_cell.length_b   1.000
_cell.length_c   1.000
_cell.angle_alpha   90.00
_cell.angle_beta   90.00
_cell.angle_gamma   90.00
#
_symmetry.space_group_name_H-M   'P 1'
#
loop_
_entity.id
_entity.type
_entity.pdbx_description
1 polymer ?
#
loop_
_entity_poly.entity_id
_entity_poly.type
_entity_poly.pdbx_seq_one_letter_code
_entity_poly.pdbx_strand_id
1 'polypeptide(L)'
;MLETFFAAKQHPIPVMIGSNSDEASVLAVFGVDIAGQIQKMRRERRVGLGLIRLLYPGVKGDEALGRQVCRDMVFTTLGYVVMQAQQRIGEPCWRYWFDYVAEAEHNTYANGACHGNEIPYVFDTLTRAEPTCHYVNENDLAFASQVADYWVNFARHASRTRDVLHGPVRWPASIRGRDRLLRIGLNKLAGFKVENRFMRARLALFKRVMKHHVSLE
;
A
#
# COMPACT_ATOMS: atom_id res chain seq x y z
N MET A 1 11.77 -9.30 -12.48
CA MET A 1 10.86 -8.12 -12.33
C MET A 1 11.51 -6.98 -11.54
N LEU A 2 11.90 -7.18 -10.27
CA LEU A 2 12.41 -6.08 -9.43
C LEU A 2 13.68 -5.43 -9.96
N GLU A 3 14.59 -6.21 -10.53
CA GLU A 3 15.82 -5.70 -11.17
C GLU A 3 15.52 -4.64 -12.24
N THR A 4 14.48 -4.85 -13.04
CA THR A 4 14.05 -3.92 -14.08
C THR A 4 13.71 -2.56 -13.49
N PHE A 5 12.93 -2.51 -12.40
CA PHE A 5 12.60 -1.26 -11.72
C PHE A 5 13.79 -0.67 -10.96
N PHE A 6 14.63 -1.50 -10.33
CA PHE A 6 15.88 -1.03 -9.72
C PHE A 6 16.84 -0.42 -10.73
N ALA A 7 16.86 -0.93 -11.97
CA ALA A 7 17.62 -0.38 -13.09
C ALA A 7 16.86 0.72 -13.86
N ALA A 8 15.59 0.98 -13.52
CA ALA A 8 14.64 1.82 -14.27
C ALA A 8 14.62 1.56 -15.78
N LYS A 9 14.50 0.28 -16.14
CA LYS A 9 14.40 -0.22 -17.52
C LYS A 9 12.98 -0.67 -17.88
N GLN A 10 11.98 -0.38 -17.05
CA GLN A 10 10.59 -0.68 -17.35
C GLN A 10 10.09 0.16 -18.54
N HIS A 11 9.03 -0.30 -19.19
CA HIS A 11 8.41 0.44 -20.29
C HIS A 11 7.91 1.83 -19.80
N PRO A 12 8.13 2.92 -20.56
CA PRO A 12 7.84 4.28 -20.10
C PRO A 12 6.37 4.65 -20.30
N ILE A 13 5.51 4.13 -19.41
CA ILE A 13 4.08 4.44 -19.34
C ILE A 13 3.67 4.89 -17.94
N PRO A 14 2.62 5.72 -17.79
CA PRO A 14 1.95 5.99 -16.52
C PRO A 14 1.64 4.72 -15.72
N VAL A 15 1.82 4.77 -14.40
CA VAL A 15 1.52 3.65 -13.49
C VAL A 15 0.67 4.12 -12.32
N MET A 16 -0.36 3.35 -11.97
CA MET A 16 -1.03 3.40 -10.67
C MET A 16 -0.63 2.16 -9.87
N ILE A 17 -0.25 2.34 -8.61
CA ILE A 17 0.22 1.24 -7.74
C ILE A 17 -0.04 1.54 -6.26
N GLY A 18 -0.36 0.53 -5.47
CA GLY A 18 -0.60 0.73 -4.05
C GLY A 18 -0.52 -0.55 -3.26
N SER A 19 -0.98 -0.44 -2.01
CA SER A 19 -1.08 -1.55 -1.07
C SER A 19 -2.14 -1.24 -0.02
N ASN A 20 -2.62 -2.28 0.65
CA ASN A 20 -3.62 -2.16 1.70
C ASN A 20 -2.97 -1.97 3.07
N SER A 21 -3.77 -1.50 4.05
CA SER A 21 -3.26 -1.21 5.38
C SER A 21 -2.88 -2.43 6.19
N ASP A 22 -3.39 -3.59 5.79
CA ASP A 22 -3.16 -4.87 6.44
C ASP A 22 -2.81 -6.02 5.47
N GLU A 23 -1.95 -5.78 4.48
CA GLU A 23 -1.51 -6.80 3.50
C GLU A 23 -0.92 -8.06 4.13
N ALA A 24 -0.28 -7.91 5.30
CA ALA A 24 0.33 -9.04 5.99
C ALA A 24 -0.70 -10.09 6.48
N SER A 25 -2.00 -9.80 6.39
CA SER A 25 -3.09 -10.75 6.60
C SER A 25 -2.95 -12.03 5.79
N VAL A 26 -2.45 -11.97 4.56
CA VAL A 26 -2.34 -13.16 3.69
C VAL A 26 -1.10 -14.01 4.00
N LEU A 27 -0.10 -13.45 4.68
CA LEU A 27 1.18 -14.14 4.87
C LEU A 27 1.05 -15.41 5.73
N ALA A 28 0.11 -15.43 6.68
CA ALA A 28 -0.21 -16.64 7.44
C ALA A 28 -0.76 -17.76 6.54
N VAL A 29 -1.56 -17.41 5.52
CA VAL A 29 -2.09 -18.36 4.52
C VAL A 29 -0.98 -18.94 3.66
N PHE A 30 0.08 -18.16 3.39
CA PHE A 30 1.29 -18.64 2.70
C PHE A 30 2.30 -19.34 3.62
N GLY A 31 1.94 -19.66 4.87
CA GLY A 31 2.79 -20.38 5.81
C GLY A 31 3.95 -19.56 6.39
N VAL A 32 3.92 -18.23 6.27
CA VAL A 32 4.95 -17.36 6.85
C VAL A 32 4.59 -17.07 8.31
N ASP A 33 5.35 -17.66 9.23
CA ASP A 33 5.25 -17.38 10.66
C ASP A 33 5.88 -16.01 11.01
N ILE A 34 5.04 -14.97 10.94
CA ILE A 34 5.40 -13.61 11.32
C ILE A 34 5.89 -13.55 12.77
N ALA A 35 5.22 -14.26 13.69
CA ALA A 35 5.55 -14.25 15.11
C ALA A 35 6.93 -14.88 15.37
N GLY A 36 7.21 -16.02 14.75
CA GLY A 36 8.50 -16.70 14.81
C GLY A 36 9.64 -15.86 14.24
N GLN A 37 9.43 -15.15 13.13
CA GLN A 37 10.46 -14.28 12.55
C GLN A 37 10.83 -13.10 13.46
N ILE A 38 9.84 -12.49 14.13
CA ILE A 38 10.10 -11.41 15.08
C ILE A 38 10.79 -11.94 16.33
N GLN A 39 10.35 -13.08 16.86
CA GLN A 39 11.01 -13.70 18.01
C GLN A 39 12.46 -14.07 17.71
N LYS A 40 12.74 -14.54 16.49
CA LYS A 40 14.10 -14.80 16.02
C LYS A 40 14.92 -13.51 15.95
N MET A 41 14.39 -12.45 15.34
CA MET A 41 15.05 -11.12 15.34
C MET A 41 15.28 -10.56 16.74
N ARG A 42 14.34 -10.78 17.67
CA ARG A 42 14.46 -10.34 19.06
C ARG A 42 15.58 -11.08 19.79
N ARG A 43 15.83 -12.34 19.46
CA ARG A 43 16.92 -13.15 20.03
C ARG A 43 18.28 -12.82 19.40
N GLU A 44 18.33 -12.73 18.08
CA GLU A 44 19.58 -12.67 17.32
C GLU A 44 20.03 -11.23 16.98
N ARG A 45 19.10 -10.27 16.93
CA ARG A 45 19.33 -8.92 16.40
C ARG A 45 18.65 -7.82 17.24
N ARG A 46 18.77 -7.89 18.57
CA ARG A 46 18.16 -6.93 19.52
C ARG A 46 18.35 -5.46 19.16
N VAL A 47 19.57 -5.06 18.80
CA VAL A 47 19.89 -3.67 18.41
C VAL A 47 19.16 -3.29 17.13
N GLY A 48 19.14 -4.19 16.14
CA GLY A 48 18.42 -3.97 14.88
C GLY A 48 16.91 -3.83 15.09
N LEU A 49 16.32 -4.64 15.97
CA LEU A 49 14.89 -4.54 16.31
C LEU A 49 14.56 -3.21 17.00
N GLY A 50 15.45 -2.72 17.88
CA GLY A 50 15.30 -1.40 18.52
C GLY A 50 15.27 -0.26 17.49
N LEU A 51 16.18 -0.30 16.50
CA LEU A 51 16.21 0.68 15.41
C LEU A 51 14.99 0.60 14.50
N ILE A 52 14.51 -0.62 14.19
CA ILE A 52 13.29 -0.81 13.42
C ILE A 52 12.10 -0.19 14.15
N ARG A 53 11.97 -0.39 15.47
CA ARG A 53 10.85 0.12 16.26
C ARG A 53 10.70 1.65 16.20
N LEU A 54 11.82 2.39 16.09
CA LEU A 54 11.80 3.85 15.91
C LEU A 54 11.08 4.29 14.62
N LEU A 55 11.00 3.41 13.61
CA LEU A 55 10.31 3.69 12.35
C LEU A 55 8.80 3.44 12.41
N TYR A 56 8.29 2.88 13.51
CA TYR A 56 6.88 2.51 13.72
C TYR A 56 6.32 3.18 14.98
N PRO A 57 6.23 4.52 15.01
CA PRO A 57 5.68 5.23 16.17
C PRO A 57 4.24 4.77 16.45
N GLY A 58 3.91 4.56 17.72
CA GLY A 58 2.57 4.15 18.16
C GLY A 58 2.29 2.64 18.10
N VAL A 59 3.17 1.84 17.51
CA VAL A 59 2.98 0.37 17.44
C VAL A 59 3.46 -0.29 18.74
N LYS A 60 2.55 -1.01 19.39
CA LYS A 60 2.78 -1.71 20.65
C LYS A 60 2.71 -3.22 20.46
N GLY A 61 3.61 -3.94 21.11
CA GLY A 61 3.70 -5.39 20.99
C GLY A 61 4.50 -5.85 19.78
N ASP A 62 5.14 -7.00 19.93
CA ASP A 62 6.00 -7.57 18.88
C ASP A 62 5.16 -8.00 17.68
N GLU A 63 4.01 -8.64 17.90
CA GLU A 63 3.10 -9.10 16.84
C GLU A 63 2.66 -7.98 15.90
N ALA A 64 2.11 -6.89 16.45
CA ALA A 64 1.67 -5.74 15.65
C ALA A 64 2.86 -5.08 14.92
N LEU A 65 4.04 -5.00 15.57
CA LEU A 65 5.25 -4.49 14.94
C LEU A 65 5.65 -5.35 13.74
N GLY A 66 5.74 -6.66 13.91
CA GLY A 66 6.16 -7.51 12.81
C GLY A 66 5.12 -7.65 11.71
N ARG A 67 3.83 -7.60 12.03
CA ARG A 67 2.76 -7.50 11.01
C ARG A 67 2.99 -6.30 10.09
N GLN A 68 3.26 -5.13 10.67
CA GLN A 68 3.55 -3.94 9.86
C GLN A 68 4.91 -4.00 9.16
N VAL A 69 5.94 -4.57 9.78
CA VAL A 69 7.26 -4.78 9.14
C VAL A 69 7.16 -5.72 7.95
N CYS A 70 6.46 -6.84 8.09
CA CYS A 70 6.24 -7.80 7.01
C CYS A 70 5.42 -7.20 5.88
N ARG A 71 4.32 -6.48 6.20
CA ARG A 71 3.54 -5.71 5.22
C ARG A 71 4.45 -4.75 4.44
N ASP A 72 5.25 -3.96 5.14
CA ASP A 72 6.06 -2.93 4.50
C ASP A 72 7.20 -3.54 3.67
N MET A 73 7.80 -4.64 4.14
CA MET A 73 8.88 -5.35 3.46
C MET A 73 8.40 -6.06 2.18
N VAL A 74 7.25 -6.74 2.24
CA VAL A 74 6.77 -7.61 1.14
C VAL A 74 5.91 -6.84 0.15
N PHE A 75 5.06 -5.91 0.62
CA PHE A 75 4.05 -5.26 -0.21
C PHE A 75 4.33 -3.76 -0.38
N THR A 76 4.29 -2.97 0.70
CA THR A 76 4.32 -1.49 0.60
C THR A 76 5.58 -0.95 -0.08
N THR A 77 6.74 -1.59 0.13
CA THR A 77 8.01 -1.14 -0.47
C THR A 77 8.04 -1.32 -1.98
N LEU A 78 7.30 -2.29 -2.55
CA LEU A 78 7.24 -2.48 -4.00
C LEU A 78 6.70 -1.22 -4.70
N GLY A 79 5.60 -0.66 -4.19
CA GLY A 79 5.03 0.60 -4.70
C GLY A 79 6.02 1.76 -4.64
N TYR A 80 6.87 1.80 -3.61
CA TYR A 80 7.94 2.80 -3.48
C TYR A 80 9.05 2.62 -4.52
N VAL A 81 9.48 1.37 -4.76
CA VAL A 81 10.50 1.05 -5.78
C VAL A 81 10.01 1.41 -7.18
N VAL A 82 8.78 1.04 -7.52
CA VAL A 82 8.15 1.36 -8.81
C VAL A 82 8.05 2.88 -9.00
N MET A 83 7.57 3.61 -7.99
CA MET A 83 7.50 5.07 -8.06
C MET A 83 8.86 5.71 -8.30
N GLN A 84 9.91 5.26 -7.61
CA GLN A 84 11.25 5.81 -7.83
C GLN A 84 11.80 5.48 -9.22
N ALA A 85 11.47 4.31 -9.76
CA ALA A 85 11.81 3.94 -11.12
C ALA A 85 11.10 4.87 -12.13
N GLN A 86 9.80 5.15 -11.95
CA GLN A 86 9.03 6.08 -12.78
C GLN A 86 9.65 7.49 -12.74
N GLN A 87 9.98 8.01 -11.56
CA GLN A 87 10.62 9.33 -11.41
C GLN A 87 11.95 9.44 -12.15
N ARG A 88 12.72 8.35 -12.26
CA ARG A 88 14.02 8.33 -12.96
C ARG A 88 13.89 8.39 -14.48
N ILE A 89 12.81 7.85 -15.03
CA ILE A 89 12.53 7.87 -16.47
C ILE A 89 11.58 9.00 -16.87
N GLY A 90 11.18 9.87 -15.93
CA GLY A 90 10.31 11.01 -16.20
C GLY A 90 8.82 10.66 -16.36
N GLU A 91 8.39 9.48 -15.91
CA GLU A 91 6.99 9.09 -15.91
C GLU A 91 6.27 9.46 -14.60
N PRO A 92 4.97 9.80 -14.66
CA PRO A 92 4.14 9.94 -13.49
C PRO A 92 3.80 8.58 -12.85
N CYS A 93 3.65 8.57 -11.53
CA CYS A 93 3.24 7.41 -10.74
C CYS A 93 2.18 7.79 -9.72
N TRP A 94 0.98 7.23 -9.81
CA TRP A 94 -0.09 7.41 -8.84
C TRP A 94 0.01 6.33 -7.77
N ARG A 95 0.54 6.70 -6.61
CA ARG A 95 0.60 5.79 -5.46
C ARG A 95 -0.65 5.90 -4.60
N TYR A 96 -1.20 4.77 -4.17
CA TYR A 96 -2.28 4.73 -3.17
C TYR A 96 -1.95 3.88 -1.94
N TRP A 97 -2.67 4.15 -0.86
CA TRP A 97 -2.74 3.34 0.36
C TRP A 97 -4.20 3.11 0.69
N PHE A 98 -4.67 1.87 0.58
CA PHE A 98 -6.06 1.53 0.86
C PHE A 98 -6.22 1.09 2.31
N ASP A 99 -7.10 1.74 3.04
CA ASP A 99 -7.26 1.61 4.49
C ASP A 99 -8.74 1.64 4.88
N TYR A 100 -9.67 1.52 3.92
CA TYR A 100 -11.09 1.48 4.21
C TYR A 100 -11.53 0.06 4.58
N VAL A 101 -12.46 -0.04 5.51
CA VAL A 101 -13.11 -1.28 5.89
C VAL A 101 -14.62 -1.01 5.91
N ALA A 102 -15.42 -1.94 5.39
CA ALA A 102 -16.87 -1.79 5.42
C ALA A 102 -17.36 -1.59 6.87
N GLU A 103 -18.35 -0.71 7.06
CA GLU A 103 -18.73 -0.26 8.41
C GLU A 103 -19.12 -1.43 9.34
N ALA A 104 -19.82 -2.43 8.79
CA ALA A 104 -20.23 -3.64 9.50
C ALA A 104 -19.04 -4.53 9.94
N GLU A 105 -17.90 -4.44 9.26
CA GLU A 105 -16.77 -5.35 9.43
C GLU A 105 -15.57 -4.71 10.15
N HIS A 106 -15.73 -3.53 10.75
CA HIS A 106 -14.68 -2.86 11.51
C HIS A 106 -14.08 -3.71 12.64
N ASN A 107 -14.89 -4.59 13.24
CA ASN A 107 -14.48 -5.51 14.30
C ASN A 107 -13.71 -6.72 13.75
N THR A 108 -14.22 -7.31 12.66
CA THR A 108 -13.57 -8.44 11.97
C THR A 108 -12.20 -8.04 11.43
N TYR A 109 -12.13 -6.90 10.74
CA TYR A 109 -10.90 -6.34 10.20
C TYR A 109 -10.30 -5.30 11.16
N ALA A 110 -10.03 -5.73 12.39
CA ALA A 110 -9.54 -4.86 13.46
C ALA A 110 -8.26 -4.09 13.07
N ASN A 111 -7.38 -4.72 12.30
CA ASN A 111 -6.04 -4.24 11.95
C ASN A 111 -5.96 -3.40 10.66
N GLY A 112 -7.09 -3.22 9.94
CA GLY A 112 -7.14 -2.49 8.67
C GLY A 112 -7.62 -3.35 7.50
N ALA A 113 -7.47 -2.85 6.28
CA ALA A 113 -7.89 -3.54 5.07
C ALA A 113 -6.94 -4.70 4.75
N CYS A 114 -7.46 -5.93 4.75
CA CYS A 114 -6.68 -7.13 4.42
C CYS A 114 -6.25 -7.15 2.94
N HIS A 115 -5.34 -8.05 2.60
CA HIS A 115 -4.92 -8.29 1.23
C HIS A 115 -6.13 -8.61 0.33
N GLY A 116 -6.29 -7.87 -0.77
CA GLY A 116 -7.38 -8.05 -1.73
C GLY A 116 -8.71 -7.38 -1.36
N ASN A 117 -8.86 -6.83 -0.15
CA ASN A 117 -10.10 -6.16 0.28
C ASN A 117 -10.46 -4.95 -0.58
N GLU A 118 -9.52 -4.34 -1.29
CA GLU A 118 -9.75 -3.19 -2.17
C GLU A 118 -10.39 -3.58 -3.50
N ILE A 119 -10.24 -4.84 -3.93
CA ILE A 119 -10.66 -5.31 -5.26
C ILE A 119 -12.15 -5.01 -5.51
N PRO A 120 -13.10 -5.38 -4.64
CA PRO A 120 -14.51 -5.07 -4.87
C PRO A 120 -14.84 -3.57 -4.93
N TYR A 121 -14.03 -2.71 -4.32
CA TYR A 121 -14.18 -1.25 -4.38
C TYR A 121 -13.66 -0.69 -5.70
N VAL A 122 -12.52 -1.22 -6.19
CA VAL A 122 -11.94 -0.82 -7.48
C VAL A 122 -12.85 -1.17 -8.65
N PHE A 123 -13.51 -2.33 -8.58
CA PHE A 123 -14.42 -2.80 -9.63
C PHE A 123 -15.87 -2.35 -9.45
N ASP A 124 -16.20 -1.68 -8.34
CA ASP A 124 -17.57 -1.32 -7.96
C ASP A 124 -18.54 -2.52 -7.96
N THR A 125 -18.10 -3.63 -7.34
CA THR A 125 -18.83 -4.91 -7.33
C THR A 125 -19.26 -5.36 -5.93
N LEU A 126 -19.30 -4.46 -4.95
CA LEU A 126 -19.60 -4.78 -3.55
C LEU A 126 -20.90 -5.57 -3.35
N THR A 127 -21.94 -5.29 -4.13
CA THR A 127 -23.25 -5.98 -4.05
C THR A 127 -23.25 -7.38 -4.64
N ARG A 128 -22.17 -7.80 -5.31
CA ARG A 128 -22.07 -9.07 -6.05
C ARG A 128 -20.90 -9.94 -5.61
N ALA A 129 -19.86 -9.33 -5.05
CA ALA A 129 -18.66 -10.02 -4.63
C ALA A 129 -18.85 -10.61 -3.22
N GLU A 130 -18.46 -11.88 -3.05
CA GLU A 130 -18.38 -12.52 -1.75
C GLU A 130 -17.09 -12.11 -1.02
N PRO A 131 -17.11 -11.87 0.31
CA PRO A 131 -18.28 -11.87 1.20
C PRO A 131 -19.02 -10.51 1.27
N THR A 132 -18.53 -9.48 0.56
CA THR A 132 -19.02 -8.10 0.68
C THR A 132 -20.52 -7.94 0.46
N CYS A 133 -21.12 -8.72 -0.43
CA CYS A 133 -22.54 -8.63 -0.76
C CYS A 133 -23.49 -8.91 0.43
N HIS A 134 -22.97 -9.49 1.52
CA HIS A 134 -23.77 -9.81 2.70
C HIS A 134 -23.87 -8.71 3.75
N TYR A 135 -22.97 -7.72 3.74
CA TYR A 135 -22.86 -6.78 4.86
C TYR A 135 -22.68 -5.31 4.45
N VAL A 136 -22.47 -5.01 3.16
CA VAL A 136 -22.26 -3.63 2.70
C VAL A 136 -23.53 -2.79 2.79
N ASN A 137 -23.36 -1.52 3.14
CA ASN A 137 -24.44 -0.53 3.21
C ASN A 137 -24.25 0.61 2.18
N GLU A 138 -25.18 1.58 2.16
CA GLU A 138 -25.15 2.69 1.20
C GLU A 138 -23.86 3.54 1.28
N ASN A 139 -23.27 3.71 2.47
CA ASN A 139 -22.00 4.43 2.63
C ASN A 139 -20.84 3.67 1.98
N ASP A 140 -20.80 2.34 2.14
CA ASP A 140 -19.80 1.49 1.51
C ASP A 140 -19.89 1.56 -0.02
N LEU A 141 -21.12 1.52 -0.55
CA LEU A 141 -21.38 1.64 -1.99
C LEU A 141 -20.98 3.02 -2.53
N ALA A 142 -21.33 4.10 -1.82
CA ALA A 142 -20.92 5.45 -2.19
C ALA A 142 -19.39 5.61 -2.18
N PHE A 143 -18.71 4.97 -1.22
CA PHE A 143 -17.25 4.96 -1.16
C PHE A 143 -16.64 4.15 -2.32
N ALA A 144 -17.18 2.97 -2.63
CA ALA A 144 -16.72 2.15 -3.76
C ALA A 144 -16.84 2.89 -5.11
N SER A 145 -17.97 3.54 -5.37
CA SER A 145 -18.16 4.33 -6.58
C SER A 145 -17.07 5.42 -6.74
N GLN A 146 -16.74 6.13 -5.66
CA GLN A 146 -15.66 7.12 -5.66
C GLN A 146 -14.27 6.52 -5.90
N VAL A 147 -14.02 5.32 -5.39
CA VAL A 147 -12.78 4.58 -5.62
C VAL A 147 -12.69 4.15 -7.09
N ALA A 148 -13.73 3.51 -7.63
CA ALA A 148 -13.79 3.06 -9.01
C ALA A 148 -13.60 4.21 -10.01
N ASP A 149 -14.18 5.39 -9.75
CA ASP A 149 -13.99 6.59 -10.55
C ASP A 149 -12.53 6.98 -10.70
N TYR A 150 -11.68 6.83 -9.67
CA TYR A 150 -10.25 7.09 -9.81
C TYR A 150 -9.56 6.14 -10.78
N TRP A 151 -9.95 4.86 -10.80
CA TRP A 151 -9.39 3.86 -11.72
C TRP A 151 -9.83 4.13 -13.15
N VAL A 152 -11.10 4.46 -13.37
CA VAL A 152 -11.62 4.86 -14.69
C VAL A 152 -10.92 6.14 -15.18
N ASN A 153 -10.79 7.14 -14.31
CA ASN A 153 -10.11 8.39 -14.64
C ASN A 153 -8.62 8.17 -14.96
N PHE A 154 -7.94 7.27 -14.23
CA PHE A 154 -6.57 6.89 -14.56
C PHE A 154 -6.49 6.28 -15.95
N ALA A 155 -7.29 5.25 -16.22
CA ALA A 155 -7.30 4.57 -17.52
C ALA A 155 -7.59 5.53 -18.68
N ARG A 156 -8.48 6.50 -18.48
CA ARG A 156 -8.92 7.44 -19.51
C ARG A 156 -7.99 8.64 -19.70
N HIS A 157 -7.33 9.10 -18.65
CA HIS A 157 -6.71 10.43 -18.65
C HIS A 157 -5.24 10.48 -18.24
N ALA A 158 -4.72 9.46 -17.54
CA ALA A 158 -3.34 9.50 -17.05
C ALA A 158 -2.34 9.58 -18.22
N SER A 159 -1.48 10.59 -18.18
CA SER A 159 -0.40 10.78 -19.15
C SER A 159 0.68 11.67 -18.55
N ARG A 160 1.82 11.81 -19.25
CA ARG A 160 2.90 12.72 -18.83
C ARG A 160 2.45 14.17 -18.66
N THR A 161 1.48 14.62 -19.46
CA THR A 161 0.95 16.01 -19.43
C THR A 161 -0.31 16.15 -18.56
N ARG A 162 -0.90 15.04 -18.12
CA ARG A 162 -2.07 14.99 -17.23
C ARG A 162 -1.70 14.19 -15.99
N ASP A 163 -0.98 14.85 -15.09
CA ASP A 163 -0.42 14.26 -13.86
C ASP A 163 -1.31 14.45 -12.62
N VAL A 164 -2.58 14.81 -12.80
CA VAL A 164 -3.57 14.95 -11.72
C VAL A 164 -4.86 14.24 -12.10
N LEU A 165 -5.30 13.32 -11.22
CA LEU A 165 -6.64 12.72 -11.32
C LEU A 165 -7.62 13.53 -10.47
N HIS A 166 -8.81 13.74 -11.01
CA HIS A 166 -9.92 14.39 -10.32
C HIS A 166 -10.80 13.33 -9.65
N GLY A 167 -11.47 13.72 -8.57
CA GLY A 167 -12.28 12.86 -7.70
C GLY A 167 -12.59 13.58 -6.39
N PRO A 168 -12.94 12.86 -5.30
CA PRO A 168 -13.19 13.44 -3.98
C PRO A 168 -12.11 14.42 -3.50
N VAL A 169 -10.85 14.11 -3.79
CA VAL A 169 -9.72 15.05 -3.70
C VAL A 169 -8.93 15.04 -5.00
N ARG A 170 -8.22 16.14 -5.30
CA ARG A 170 -7.24 16.13 -6.39
C ARG A 170 -6.11 15.17 -6.03
N TRP A 171 -5.86 14.18 -6.89
CA TRP A 171 -4.79 13.20 -6.72
C TRP A 171 -3.65 13.47 -7.72
N PRO A 172 -2.70 14.34 -7.37
CA PRO A 172 -1.49 14.51 -8.17
C PRO A 172 -0.59 13.28 -8.10
N ALA A 173 -0.05 12.89 -9.25
CA ALA A 173 0.96 11.87 -9.37
C ALA A 173 2.21 12.23 -8.55
N SER A 174 2.93 11.19 -8.15
CA SER A 174 4.32 11.31 -7.78
C SER A 174 5.17 11.48 -9.04
N ILE A 175 5.98 12.53 -9.06
CA ILE A 175 6.93 12.85 -10.12
C ILE A 175 8.28 13.20 -9.50
N ARG A 176 9.33 13.40 -10.31
CA ARG A 176 10.68 13.71 -9.84
C ARG A 176 10.67 14.79 -8.74
N GLY A 177 11.20 14.44 -7.57
CA GLY A 177 11.29 15.34 -6.40
C GLY A 177 10.00 15.49 -5.58
N ARG A 178 8.86 14.98 -6.06
CA ARG A 178 7.55 15.08 -5.43
C ARG A 178 6.99 13.68 -5.12
N ASP A 179 7.34 13.17 -3.94
CA ASP A 179 6.80 11.92 -3.39
C ASP A 179 5.43 12.17 -2.76
N ARG A 180 4.39 11.62 -3.40
CA ARG A 180 2.98 11.83 -3.08
C ARG A 180 2.25 10.50 -3.15
N LEU A 181 1.28 10.33 -2.26
CA LEU A 181 0.42 9.15 -2.21
C LEU A 181 -1.00 9.58 -1.82
N LEU A 182 -2.01 8.94 -2.38
CA LEU A 182 -3.40 9.08 -1.93
C LEU A 182 -3.71 8.01 -0.87
N ARG A 183 -4.08 8.42 0.32
CA ARG A 183 -4.77 7.56 1.28
C ARG A 183 -6.24 7.46 0.87
N ILE A 184 -6.70 6.24 0.71
CA ILE A 184 -8.08 5.86 0.40
C ILE A 184 -8.58 5.12 1.64
N GLY A 185 -9.43 5.78 2.41
CA GLY A 185 -9.73 5.40 3.79
C GLY A 185 -8.76 6.04 4.79
N LEU A 186 -9.29 6.42 5.95
CA LEU A 186 -8.56 7.10 7.02
C LEU A 186 -8.85 6.41 8.36
N ASN A 187 -7.98 5.46 8.72
CA ASN A 187 -8.13 4.63 9.91
C ASN A 187 -9.42 3.81 9.84
N LYS A 188 -9.60 3.03 8.78
CA LYS A 188 -10.81 2.22 8.47
C LYS A 188 -12.02 3.01 7.98
N LEU A 189 -12.11 4.31 8.28
CA LEU A 189 -13.25 5.15 7.92
C LEU A 189 -13.16 5.70 6.49
N ALA A 190 -14.31 6.06 5.91
CA ALA A 190 -14.39 6.73 4.63
C ALA A 190 -13.61 8.06 4.65
N GLY A 191 -12.82 8.30 3.62
CA GLY A 191 -12.09 9.55 3.46
C GLY A 191 -10.92 9.45 2.50
N PHE A 192 -10.48 10.59 1.97
CA PHE A 192 -9.40 10.68 1.00
C PHE A 192 -8.41 11.75 1.43
N LYS A 193 -7.11 11.43 1.37
CA LYS A 193 -6.08 12.40 1.74
C LYS A 193 -4.80 12.18 0.95
N VAL A 194 -4.32 13.23 0.29
CA VAL A 194 -2.99 13.21 -0.31
C VAL A 194 -1.94 13.47 0.76
N GLU A 195 -0.99 12.55 0.91
CA GLU A 195 0.13 12.68 1.83
C GLU A 195 1.46 12.77 1.07
N ASN A 196 2.33 13.67 1.55
CA ASN A 196 3.67 13.82 1.03
C ASN A 196 4.62 12.91 1.80
N ARG A 197 5.54 12.25 1.09
CA ARG A 197 6.60 11.41 1.71
C ARG A 197 6.04 10.32 2.64
N PHE A 198 4.87 9.78 2.30
CA PHE A 198 4.19 8.75 3.09
C PHE A 198 5.14 7.58 3.40
N MET A 199 5.39 7.32 4.68
CA MET A 199 6.24 6.23 5.18
C MET A 199 7.71 6.26 4.67
N ARG A 200 8.19 7.39 4.14
CA ARG A 200 9.44 7.45 3.36
C ARG A 200 10.66 6.85 4.06
N ALA A 201 10.85 7.11 5.35
CA ALA A 201 12.02 6.63 6.09
C ALA A 201 12.08 5.09 6.13
N ARG A 202 10.96 4.44 6.46
CA ARG A 202 10.89 2.96 6.50
C ARG A 202 10.97 2.34 5.12
N LEU A 203 10.28 2.89 4.12
CA LEU A 203 10.34 2.34 2.75
C LEU A 203 11.74 2.49 2.13
N ALA A 204 12.46 3.58 2.46
CA ALA A 204 13.86 3.74 2.05
C ALA A 204 14.78 2.71 2.72
N LEU A 205 14.54 2.36 3.99
CA LEU A 205 15.28 1.29 4.67
C LEU A 205 15.01 -0.06 4.00
N PHE A 206 13.75 -0.46 3.85
CA PHE A 206 13.41 -1.77 3.29
C PHE A 206 13.85 -1.90 1.84
N LYS A 207 13.78 -0.83 1.04
CA LYS A 207 14.36 -0.83 -0.30
C LYS A 207 15.84 -1.23 -0.28
N ARG A 208 16.63 -0.68 0.66
CA ARG A 208 18.06 -1.03 0.80
C ARG A 208 18.22 -2.49 1.21
N VAL A 209 17.43 -2.95 2.18
CA VAL A 209 17.44 -4.35 2.62
C VAL A 209 17.14 -5.29 1.45
N MET A 210 16.07 -5.03 0.69
CA MET A 210 15.70 -5.80 -0.51
C MET A 210 16.83 -5.84 -1.54
N LYS A 211 17.51 -4.72 -1.80
CA LYS A 211 18.63 -4.68 -2.76
C LYS A 211 19.83 -5.54 -2.32
N HIS A 212 20.06 -5.67 -1.01
CA HIS A 212 21.25 -6.36 -0.47
C HIS A 212 20.99 -7.81 -0.02
N HIS A 213 19.76 -8.18 0.31
CA HIS A 213 19.40 -9.51 0.81
C HIS A 213 18.65 -10.37 -0.21
N VAL A 214 18.19 -9.80 -1.33
CA VAL A 214 17.79 -10.61 -2.49
C VAL A 214 19.09 -10.97 -3.23
N SER A 215 19.78 -11.97 -2.70
CA SER A 215 20.71 -12.79 -3.48
C SER A 215 19.86 -13.54 -4.50
N LEU A 216 20.07 -13.23 -5.78
CA LEU A 216 19.59 -14.06 -6.87
C LEU A 216 20.58 -15.21 -7.03
N GLU A 217 20.35 -16.27 -6.26
CA GLU A 217 20.61 -17.63 -6.74
C GLU A 217 19.28 -18.27 -7.13
#